data_AF-A0A6V7IC99-F1
#
_entry.id   AF-A0A6V7IC99-F1
#
_cell.length_a   1.000
_cell.length_b   1.000
_cell.length_c   1.000
_cell.angle_alpha   90.00
_cell.angle_beta   90.00
_cell.angle_gamma   90.00
#
_symmetry.space_group_name_H-M   'P 1'
#
loop_
_entity.id
_entity.type
_entity.pdbx_description
1 polymer ?
#
loop_
_entity_poly.entity_id
_entity_poly.type
_entity_poly.pdbx_seq_one_letter_code
_entity_poly.pdbx_strand_id
1 'polypeptide(L)'
;IKQYSKTTDDISFTDKLENGPQLDEFLAGTATKYDGKLKLEKGEKTRLRLPPWLKREIPMGENYAKIKSQLRELKLATVCEEARCPNIGECWGGGTHGTATATIM
;
A
#
# COMPACT_ATOMS: atom_id res chain seq x y z
N ILE A 1 -30.39 2.46 19.94
CA ILE A 1 -30.03 2.46 18.50
C ILE A 1 -28.74 3.26 18.37
N LYS A 2 -27.58 2.60 18.44
CA LYS A 2 -26.28 3.28 18.32
C LYS A 2 -26.02 3.50 16.84
N GLN A 3 -26.11 4.75 16.38
CA GLN A 3 -25.60 5.15 15.07
C GLN A 3 -24.09 4.93 15.10
N TYR A 4 -23.62 3.93 14.36
CA TYR A 4 -22.20 3.69 14.16
C TYR A 4 -21.79 4.51 12.92
N SER A 5 -21.18 5.67 13.15
CA SER A 5 -20.54 6.46 12.09
C SER A 5 -19.45 5.59 11.46
N LYS A 6 -19.62 5.18 10.19
CA LYS A 6 -18.56 4.50 9.46
C LYS A 6 -17.35 5.42 9.38
N THR A 7 -16.26 5.00 9.99
CA THR A 7 -14.92 5.56 9.77
C THR A 7 -14.64 5.53 8.25
N THR A 8 -13.90 6.49 7.74
CA THR A 8 -13.53 6.69 6.32
C THR A 8 -12.85 5.49 5.62
N ASP A 9 -12.69 4.37 6.32
CA ASP A 9 -12.01 3.15 5.89
C ASP A 9 -12.97 2.07 5.35
N ASP A 10 -14.30 2.27 5.42
CA ASP A 10 -15.32 1.27 5.02
C ASP A 10 -16.15 1.70 3.79
N ILE A 11 -15.52 2.35 2.82
CA ILE A 11 -16.09 2.62 1.49
C ILE A 11 -15.43 1.65 0.51
N SER A 12 -16.23 0.84 -0.19
CA SER A 12 -15.75 -0.14 -1.16
C SER A 12 -14.91 0.55 -2.24
N PHE A 13 -13.88 -0.12 -2.72
CA PHE A 13 -13.08 0.38 -3.84
C PHE A 13 -13.97 0.69 -5.05
N THR A 14 -15.00 -0.11 -5.29
CA THR A 14 -15.98 0.08 -6.36
C THR A 14 -16.73 1.41 -6.20
N ASP A 15 -17.14 1.75 -4.97
CA ASP A 15 -17.85 3.01 -4.70
C ASP A 15 -16.95 4.23 -4.94
N LYS A 16 -15.65 4.10 -4.63
CA LYS A 16 -14.65 5.16 -4.90
C LYS A 16 -14.40 5.33 -6.39
N LEU A 17 -14.48 4.24 -7.17
CA LEU A 17 -14.36 4.30 -8.63
C LEU A 17 -15.59 4.95 -9.27
N GLU A 18 -16.79 4.59 -8.80
CA GLU A 18 -18.04 5.12 -9.36
C GLU A 18 -18.20 6.63 -9.10
N ASN A 19 -17.84 7.08 -7.89
CA ASN A 19 -17.97 8.49 -7.49
C ASN A 19 -16.68 9.31 -7.68
N GLY A 20 -15.65 8.74 -8.29
CA GLY A 20 -14.36 9.40 -8.52
C GLY A 20 -14.39 10.38 -9.68
N PRO A 21 -13.34 11.22 -9.82
CA PRO A 21 -13.20 12.13 -10.95
C PRO A 21 -13.13 11.36 -12.26
N GLN A 22 -13.93 11.78 -13.23
CA GLN A 22 -13.99 11.14 -14.55
C GLN A 22 -12.86 11.63 -15.46
N LEU A 23 -12.62 10.90 -16.55
CA LEU A 23 -11.59 11.26 -17.53
C LEU A 23 -11.82 12.66 -18.12
N ASP A 24 -13.07 13.04 -18.34
CA ASP A 24 -13.42 14.36 -18.89
C ASP A 24 -12.99 15.51 -17.97
N GLU A 25 -13.08 15.31 -16.65
CA GLU A 25 -12.63 16.26 -15.64
C GLU A 25 -11.10 16.41 -15.64
N PHE A 26 -10.38 15.33 -15.94
CA PHE A 26 -8.93 15.35 -16.10
C PHE A 26 -8.52 16.11 -17.36
N LEU A 27 -9.19 15.86 -18.50
CA LEU A 27 -8.93 16.57 -19.75
C LEU A 27 -9.26 18.07 -19.66
N ALA A 28 -10.32 18.42 -18.93
CA ALA A 28 -10.69 19.80 -18.64
C ALA A 28 -9.77 20.47 -17.60
N GLY A 29 -8.93 19.70 -16.90
CA GLY A 29 -8.02 20.19 -15.87
C GLY A 29 -8.70 20.64 -14.57
N THR A 30 -9.98 20.30 -14.40
CA THR A 30 -10.81 20.63 -13.23
C THR A 30 -10.69 19.62 -12.10
N ALA A 31 -10.07 18.46 -12.37
CA ALA A 31 -9.88 17.39 -11.40
C ALA A 31 -9.21 17.86 -10.11
N THR A 32 -9.69 17.35 -8.98
CA THR A 32 -9.15 17.68 -7.65
C THR A 32 -7.66 17.34 -7.60
N LYS A 33 -6.82 18.36 -7.41
CA LYS A 33 -5.36 18.19 -7.32
C LYS A 33 -4.98 17.86 -5.88
N TYR A 34 -3.91 17.08 -5.72
CA TYR A 34 -3.32 16.89 -4.41
C TYR A 34 -2.54 18.13 -4.00
N ASP A 35 -2.87 18.70 -2.84
CA ASP A 35 -2.27 19.93 -2.33
C ASP A 35 -0.85 19.73 -1.74
N GLY A 36 -0.42 18.48 -1.55
CA GLY A 36 0.88 18.18 -0.98
C GLY A 36 2.03 18.29 -1.97
N LYS A 37 3.23 18.59 -1.45
CA LYS A 37 4.45 18.71 -2.25
C LYS A 37 4.91 17.34 -2.77
N LEU A 38 4.90 17.17 -4.09
CA LEU A 38 5.26 15.93 -4.77
C LEU A 38 6.72 15.90 -5.28
N LYS A 39 7.42 17.04 -5.29
CA LYS A 39 8.79 17.16 -5.81
C LYS A 39 9.69 17.89 -4.82
N LEU A 40 10.93 17.41 -4.69
CA LEU A 40 11.97 18.08 -3.90
C LEU A 40 12.55 19.21 -4.73
N GLU A 41 12.69 20.38 -4.12
CA GLU A 41 13.34 21.52 -4.77
C GLU A 41 14.85 21.45 -4.58
N LYS A 42 15.60 22.03 -5.51
CA LYS A 42 17.07 22.00 -5.47
C LYS A 42 17.59 22.69 -4.21
N GLY A 43 18.32 21.95 -3.37
CA GLY A 43 18.92 22.45 -2.13
C GLY A 43 18.16 22.07 -0.85
N GLU A 44 16.97 21.48 -0.97
CA GLU A 44 16.20 20.98 0.15
C GLU A 44 16.75 19.62 0.62
N LYS A 45 17.04 19.50 1.93
CA LYS A 45 17.62 18.29 2.53
C LYS A 45 16.61 17.43 3.30
N THR A 46 15.39 17.93 3.50
CA THR A 46 14.35 17.24 4.24
C THR A 46 13.66 16.21 3.33
N ARG A 47 13.33 15.04 3.88
CA ARG A 47 12.57 14.02 3.13
C ARG A 47 11.12 14.46 2.96
N LEU A 48 10.58 14.34 1.75
CA LEU A 48 9.15 14.53 1.51
C LEU A 48 8.34 13.43 2.19
N ARG A 49 7.16 13.82 2.66
CA ARG A 49 6.17 12.87 3.17
C ARG A 49 5.54 12.13 1.99
N LEU A 50 5.34 10.83 2.18
CA LEU A 50 4.64 10.01 1.21
C LEU A 50 3.16 10.42 1.14
N PRO A 51 2.60 10.62 -0.06
CA PRO A 51 1.18 10.89 -0.20
C PRO A 51 0.30 9.76 0.36
N PRO A 52 -0.91 10.06 0.84
CA PRO A 52 -1.77 9.06 1.49
C PRO A 52 -2.02 7.79 0.66
N TRP A 53 -2.24 7.92 -0.65
CA TRP A 53 -2.57 6.80 -1.54
C TRP A 53 -1.39 5.86 -1.84
N LEU A 54 -0.15 6.26 -1.56
CA LEU A 54 1.04 5.44 -1.80
C LEU A 54 1.52 4.74 -0.51
N LYS A 55 0.91 5.06 0.63
CA LYS A 55 1.20 4.37 1.90
C LYS A 55 0.63 2.96 1.86
N ARG A 56 1.40 2.01 2.36
CA ARG A 56 0.97 0.63 2.59
C ARG A 56 0.77 0.39 4.08
N GLU A 57 -0.10 -0.56 4.38
CA GLU A 57 -0.31 -1.05 5.74
C GLU A 57 0.89 -1.84 6.24
N ILE A 58 1.03 -1.91 7.55
CA ILE A 58 2.11 -2.66 8.19
C ILE A 58 1.79 -4.16 8.02
N PRO A 59 2.75 -4.98 7.54
CA PRO A 59 2.51 -6.40 7.36
C PRO A 59 2.19 -7.06 8.70
N MET A 60 0.97 -7.56 8.82
CA MET A 60 0.44 -8.29 9.97
C MET A 60 -0.23 -9.57 9.48
N GLY A 61 -0.10 -10.68 10.23
CA GLY A 61 -0.78 -11.95 9.92
C GLY A 61 0.08 -13.19 10.14
N GLU A 62 -0.59 -14.32 10.36
CA GLU A 62 0.04 -15.61 10.67
C GLU A 62 0.90 -16.14 9.52
N ASN A 63 0.42 -16.05 8.27
CA ASN A 63 1.17 -16.50 7.08
C ASN A 63 2.48 -15.73 6.88
N TYR A 64 2.46 -14.41 7.05
CA TYR A 64 3.66 -13.58 7.00
C TYR A 64 4.67 -14.01 8.07
N ALA A 65 4.21 -14.23 9.32
CA ALA A 65 5.08 -14.67 10.41
C ALA A 65 5.69 -16.06 10.14
N LYS A 66 4.89 -16.99 9.59
CA LYS A 66 5.33 -18.34 9.22
C LYS A 66 6.39 -18.32 8.12
N ILE A 67 6.18 -17.58 7.03
CA ILE A 67 7.18 -17.49 5.96
C ILE A 67 8.46 -16.83 6.46
N LYS A 68 8.32 -15.77 7.27
CA LYS A 68 9.47 -15.10 7.88
C LYS A 68 10.29 -16.04 8.77
N SER A 69 9.65 -16.92 9.55
CA SER A 69 10.39 -17.89 10.36
C SER A 69 11.06 -18.96 9.50
N GLN A 70 10.37 -19.47 8.48
CA GLN A 70 10.91 -20.49 7.56
C GLN A 70 12.13 -19.98 6.79
N LEU A 71 12.08 -18.76 6.25
CA LEU A 71 13.21 -18.16 5.52
C LEU A 71 14.44 -17.99 6.41
N ARG A 72 14.24 -17.61 7.68
CA ARG A 72 15.34 -17.46 8.66
C ARG A 72 15.94 -18.79 9.06
N GLU A 73 15.12 -19.80 9.29
CA GLU A 73 15.56 -21.16 9.61
C GLU A 73 16.40 -21.75 8.47
N LEU A 74 15.94 -21.56 7.23
CA LEU A 74 16.62 -22.03 6.03
C LEU A 74 17.78 -21.13 5.58
N LYS A 75 17.99 -19.98 6.26
CA LYS A 75 19.01 -18.97 5.94
C LYS A 75 18.96 -18.49 4.48
N LEU A 76 17.76 -18.31 3.95
CA LEU A 76 17.52 -17.87 2.58
C LEU A 76 17.33 -16.34 2.53
N ALA A 77 17.97 -15.70 1.56
CA ALA A 77 17.77 -14.29 1.28
C ALA A 77 16.64 -14.11 0.26
N THR A 78 15.83 -13.07 0.42
CA THR A 78 14.75 -12.75 -0.52
C THR A 78 14.82 -11.31 -0.98
N VAL A 79 14.44 -11.07 -2.25
CA VAL A 79 14.32 -9.71 -2.80
C VAL A 79 13.36 -8.86 -1.97
N CYS A 80 12.31 -9.47 -1.43
CA CYS A 80 11.31 -8.79 -0.60
C CYS A 80 11.92 -8.15 0.66
N GLU A 81 12.83 -8.85 1.34
CA GLU A 81 13.50 -8.34 2.55
C GLU A 81 14.63 -7.37 2.23
N GLU A 82 15.49 -7.70 1.25
CA GLU A 82 16.64 -6.85 0.89
C GLU A 82 16.20 -5.51 0.30
N ALA A 83 15.18 -5.51 -0.57
CA ALA A 83 14.65 -4.29 -1.19
C ALA A 83 13.68 -3.51 -0.28
N ARG A 84 13.37 -4.03 0.93
CA ARG A 84 12.36 -3.46 1.84
C ARG A 84 11.03 -3.23 1.13
N CYS A 85 10.55 -4.25 0.41
CA CYS A 85 9.37 -4.15 -0.43
C CYS A 85 8.13 -3.74 0.38
N PRO A 86 7.42 -2.65 0.02
CA PRO A 86 6.24 -2.21 0.76
C PRO A 86 5.05 -3.17 0.63
N ASN A 87 5.11 -4.14 -0.30
CA ASN A 87 4.05 -5.09 -0.59
C ASN A 87 4.28 -6.47 0.07
N ILE A 88 5.33 -6.62 0.89
CA ILE A 88 5.73 -7.91 1.46
C ILE A 88 4.60 -8.61 2.25
N GLY A 89 3.76 -7.83 2.94
CA GLY A 89 2.62 -8.38 3.70
C GLY A 89 1.56 -9.01 2.80
N GLU A 90 1.31 -8.42 1.64
CA GLU A 90 0.35 -8.94 0.65
C GLU A 90 0.93 -10.18 -0.04
N CYS A 91 2.19 -10.10 -0.49
CA CYS A 91 2.85 -11.21 -1.18
C CYS A 91 2.97 -12.47 -0.29
N TRP A 92 3.34 -12.31 0.99
CA TRP A 92 3.50 -13.43 1.92
C TRP A 92 2.22 -13.79 2.67
N GLY A 93 1.28 -12.85 2.80
CA GLY A 93 -0.02 -13.11 3.44
C GLY A 93 -0.92 -14.01 2.60
N GLY A 94 -0.71 -14.03 1.27
CA GLY A 94 -1.43 -14.88 0.33
C GLY A 94 -2.78 -14.32 -0.16
N GLY A 95 -3.13 -13.11 0.27
CA GLY A 95 -4.40 -12.46 -0.08
C GLY A 95 -5.63 -13.31 0.24
N THR A 96 -6.72 -13.07 -0.50
CA THR A 96 -7.98 -13.84 -0.40
C THR A 96 -7.85 -15.29 -0.88
N HIS A 97 -6.84 -15.59 -1.70
CA HIS A 97 -6.65 -16.91 -2.33
C HIS A 97 -5.64 -17.79 -1.56
N GLY A 98 -5.09 -17.31 -0.44
CA GLY A 98 -4.15 -18.05 0.42
C GLY A 98 -2.81 -18.40 -0.21
N THR A 99 -2.51 -17.94 -1.43
CA THR A 99 -1.29 -18.31 -2.17
C THR A 99 -0.18 -17.31 -1.87
N ALA A 100 0.75 -17.71 -1.01
CA ALA A 100 1.90 -16.87 -0.66
C ALA A 100 3.05 -17.05 -1.65
N THR A 101 3.67 -15.95 -2.07
CA THR A 101 4.77 -15.92 -3.03
C THR A 101 6.00 -15.26 -2.43
N ALA A 102 7.15 -15.95 -2.47
CA ALA A 102 8.45 -15.41 -2.09
C ALA A 102 9.48 -15.73 -3.18
N THR A 103 10.32 -14.74 -3.52
CA THR A 103 11.42 -14.91 -4.47
C THR A 103 12.75 -14.97 -3.72
N ILE A 104 13.40 -16.12 -3.80
CA ILE A 104 14.70 -16.40 -3.18
C ILE A 104 15.81 -15.95 -4.14
N MET A 105 16.90 -15.41 -3.59
CA MET A 105 18.11 -15.01 -4.33
C MET A 105 19.21 -16.06 -4.24
#